data_AF-A0A7W5ZLC4-F1
#
_entry.id   AF-A0A7W5ZLC4-F1
#
_cell.length_a   1.000
_cell.length_b   1.000
_cell.length_c   1.000
_cell.angle_alpha   90.00
_cell.angle_beta   90.00
_cell.angle_gamma   90.00
#
_symmetry.space_group_name_H-M   'P 1'
#
loop_
_entity.id
_entity.type
_entity.pdbx_description
1 polymer ?
#
loop_
_entity_poly.entity_id
_entity_poly.type
_entity_poly.pdbx_seq_one_letter_code
_entity_poly.pdbx_strand_id
1 'polypeptide(L)'
;MKWTHLCFAFFSLPYREGIAQMSTGSIKEGVMEVGVWQFNNFAGIQGGYLNPASLSDSRIGWQVQFGSLYTQGGITNVDNPNSHVLFSGTSLKLNKHLWSPTYTDVRGPGFMLQLPNRHAFSISTRYRAASYQTKILFGNSTTNVNRGWTTEAFNEIGLSYALPIWVHKKHHFKAGVTYKFIGGVYYEDLVSQGVLGASRFEGTLLNTSTKFNKPFEWNHLFPSKNNGGAFDVGIIYDFVPDFEQYLHPMDGKTRIDVTKNKYLVRIGLSMLDYGSFAYKGVERREGVFVNQSVPAAFGKTNLPNDLRFLLTEHSPQSQPDITRSLATIFVINADVRLGKKGWYVNTLINSAKWNNKGFYSPKPYTPFSVAALTPRFEKRGAEFSMPLSYWRQTKQWAVGMQVKFGGLFFGTESLNSLFGGSKSPAPTVYAGFSIQGWARAIKGSDRAGIFDENDAYANALGSQNLIKNGI
;
A
#
# COMPACT_ATOMS: atom_id res chain seq x y z
N MET A 1 -6.86 -33.51 -24.43
CA MET A 1 -5.99 -32.98 -23.36
C MET A 1 -5.07 -31.94 -23.96
N LYS A 2 -4.84 -30.82 -23.27
CA LYS A 2 -4.12 -29.59 -23.66
C LYS A 2 -4.96 -28.49 -24.35
N TRP A 3 -5.30 -27.53 -23.49
CA TRP A 3 -5.68 -26.16 -23.79
C TRP A 3 -4.44 -25.35 -24.14
N THR A 4 -4.46 -24.56 -25.21
CA THR A 4 -3.73 -23.28 -25.33
C THR A 4 -4.14 -22.54 -26.61
N HIS A 5 -4.18 -21.20 -26.51
CA HIS A 5 -4.27 -20.17 -27.56
C HIS A 5 -5.65 -19.49 -27.71
N LEU A 6 -5.81 -18.38 -27.00
CA LEU A 6 -6.54 -17.23 -27.53
C LEU A 6 -5.59 -16.03 -27.54
N CYS A 7 -5.05 -15.73 -28.72
CA CYS A 7 -4.27 -14.53 -28.99
C CYS A 7 -5.24 -13.36 -29.26
N PHE A 8 -5.11 -12.27 -28.52
CA PHE A 8 -5.69 -10.98 -28.92
C PHE A 8 -4.72 -10.29 -29.89
N ALA A 9 -5.07 -10.24 -31.16
CA ALA A 9 -4.34 -9.50 -32.18
C ALA A 9 -4.67 -7.99 -32.08
N PHE A 10 -3.63 -7.17 -31.90
CA PHE A 10 -3.72 -5.71 -31.98
C PHE A 10 -3.36 -5.23 -33.39
N PHE A 11 -4.18 -4.35 -33.96
CA PHE A 11 -3.87 -3.63 -35.19
C PHE A 11 -2.69 -2.65 -34.99
N SER A 12 -1.70 -2.74 -35.88
CA SER A 12 -0.63 -1.76 -36.05
C SER A 12 -1.11 -0.60 -36.94
N LEU A 13 -1.01 0.63 -36.44
CA LEU A 13 -1.17 1.85 -37.24
C LEU A 13 -0.08 2.86 -36.86
N PRO A 14 0.40 3.66 -37.82
CA PRO A 14 1.67 4.36 -37.74
C PRO A 14 1.68 5.51 -36.72
N TYR A 15 2.85 5.64 -36.11
CA TYR A 15 3.22 6.54 -35.04
C TYR A 15 3.41 7.98 -35.55
N ARG A 16 2.73 8.95 -34.91
CA ARG A 16 3.01 10.39 -35.06
C ARG A 16 3.29 10.95 -33.66
N GLU A 17 4.54 11.33 -33.41
CA GLU A 17 5.00 11.87 -32.13
C GLU A 17 4.44 13.26 -31.89
N GLY A 18 3.64 13.40 -30.82
CA GLY A 18 3.48 14.66 -30.12
C GLY A 18 4.02 14.44 -28.72
N ILE A 19 5.16 15.03 -28.38
CA ILE A 19 5.63 15.12 -27.00
C ILE A 19 4.55 15.91 -26.25
N ALA A 20 3.80 15.22 -25.39
CA ALA A 20 2.73 15.84 -24.64
C ALA A 20 3.33 16.91 -23.71
N GLN A 21 3.07 18.19 -24.02
CA GLN A 21 3.23 19.28 -23.07
C GLN A 21 2.25 19.04 -21.91
N MET A 22 2.77 18.62 -20.75
CA MET A 22 2.02 18.75 -19.51
C MET A 22 2.18 20.17 -18.99
N SER A 23 1.03 20.84 -18.85
CA SER A 23 0.89 22.17 -18.30
C SER A 23 1.51 22.24 -16.90
N THR A 24 2.25 23.32 -16.67
CA THR A 24 2.81 23.81 -15.41
C THR A 24 1.96 23.47 -14.17
N GLY A 25 2.42 22.51 -13.41
CA GLY A 25 1.99 22.25 -12.04
C GLY A 25 3.08 21.40 -11.40
N SER A 26 3.59 21.84 -10.24
CA SER A 26 4.58 21.15 -9.41
C SER A 26 4.50 19.63 -9.57
N ILE A 27 5.61 18.96 -9.87
CA ILE A 27 5.65 17.49 -9.95
C ILE A 27 5.06 16.95 -8.65
N LYS A 28 3.99 16.18 -8.76
CA LYS A 28 3.23 15.71 -7.61
C LYS A 28 3.77 14.35 -7.23
N GLU A 29 4.87 14.36 -6.49
CA GLU A 29 5.56 13.18 -5.97
C GLU A 29 4.68 12.44 -4.98
N GLY A 30 4.52 11.13 -5.18
CA GLY A 30 3.94 10.23 -4.18
C GLY A 30 3.05 9.15 -4.76
N VAL A 31 2.68 8.23 -3.89
CA VAL A 31 1.91 7.05 -4.23
C VAL A 31 0.44 7.30 -3.98
N MET A 32 -0.37 6.98 -4.97
CA MET A 32 -1.82 6.98 -4.90
C MET A 32 -2.28 5.62 -4.39
N GLU A 33 -1.85 5.22 -3.19
CA GLU A 33 -2.30 4.02 -2.51
C GLU A 33 -2.98 4.46 -1.22
N VAL A 34 -4.30 4.33 -1.21
CA VAL A 34 -5.11 4.67 -0.05
C VAL A 34 -5.51 3.39 0.68
N GLY A 35 -5.68 2.30 -0.08
CA GLY A 35 -6.04 1.00 0.45
C GLY A 35 -7.47 0.98 0.97
N VAL A 36 -8.36 1.91 0.57
CA VAL A 36 -9.71 2.09 1.16
C VAL A 36 -10.50 0.78 1.23
N TRP A 37 -10.23 -0.09 0.27
CA TRP A 37 -10.74 -1.46 0.15
C TRP A 37 -10.41 -2.40 1.33
N GLN A 38 -9.48 -2.04 2.21
CA GLN A 38 -8.97 -2.84 3.33
C GLN A 38 -9.80 -2.69 4.60
N PHE A 39 -10.70 -1.70 4.71
CA PHE A 39 -11.56 -1.49 5.89
C PHE A 39 -12.85 -2.34 5.90
N ASN A 40 -12.82 -3.53 5.31
CA ASN A 40 -13.99 -4.43 5.24
C ASN A 40 -14.05 -5.40 6.41
N ASN A 41 -15.25 -5.90 6.74
CA ASN A 41 -15.40 -6.79 7.90
C ASN A 41 -14.73 -8.15 7.74
N PHE A 42 -14.35 -8.50 6.52
CA PHE A 42 -13.73 -9.76 6.15
C PHE A 42 -12.31 -9.55 5.63
N ALA A 43 -11.64 -8.44 5.98
CA ALA A 43 -10.36 -8.07 5.36
C ALA A 43 -9.22 -9.00 5.79
N GLY A 44 -9.31 -9.54 7.01
CA GLY A 44 -8.28 -10.38 7.60
C GLY A 44 -6.97 -9.60 7.73
N ILE A 45 -5.86 -10.20 7.29
CA ILE A 45 -4.52 -9.60 7.29
C ILE A 45 -4.53 -8.24 6.60
N GLN A 46 -5.34 -8.08 5.54
CA GLN A 46 -5.35 -6.85 4.73
C GLN A 46 -5.79 -5.62 5.53
N GLY A 47 -6.70 -5.79 6.51
CA GLY A 47 -7.14 -4.69 7.37
C GLY A 47 -6.03 -4.17 8.30
N GLY A 48 -5.10 -5.07 8.68
CA GLY A 48 -3.98 -4.72 9.56
C GLY A 48 -3.04 -3.68 8.97
N TYR A 49 -2.95 -3.57 7.63
CA TYR A 49 -2.14 -2.56 6.95
C TYR A 49 -2.70 -1.13 7.08
N LEU A 50 -3.98 -0.96 7.45
CA LEU A 50 -4.56 0.35 7.74
C LEU A 50 -4.82 0.58 9.22
N ASN A 51 -5.13 -0.47 9.98
CA ASN A 51 -5.28 -0.37 11.41
C ASN A 51 -5.03 -1.75 12.06
N PRO A 52 -3.90 -1.96 12.77
CA PRO A 52 -3.59 -3.26 13.35
C PRO A 52 -4.65 -3.75 14.34
N ALA A 53 -5.44 -2.87 14.97
CA ALA A 53 -6.55 -3.26 15.85
C ALA A 53 -7.68 -4.00 15.11
N SER A 54 -7.78 -3.87 13.78
CA SER A 54 -8.80 -4.57 12.98
C SER A 54 -8.60 -6.09 12.95
N LEU A 55 -7.41 -6.57 13.33
CA LEU A 55 -7.13 -7.99 13.44
C LEU A 55 -7.91 -8.61 14.61
N SER A 56 -8.18 -7.87 15.67
CA SER A 56 -8.98 -8.36 16.81
C SER A 56 -10.46 -8.50 16.42
N ASP A 57 -11.12 -9.54 16.96
CA ASP A 57 -12.55 -9.79 16.73
C ASP A 57 -12.89 -9.91 15.22
N SER A 58 -11.96 -10.52 14.46
CA SER A 58 -12.14 -10.78 13.03
C SER A 58 -13.10 -11.94 12.80
N ARG A 59 -13.77 -11.89 11.64
CA ARG A 59 -14.72 -12.93 11.19
C ARG A 59 -13.99 -14.08 10.50
N ILE A 60 -12.69 -13.91 10.30
CA ILE A 60 -11.76 -14.91 9.80
C ILE A 60 -11.02 -15.47 11.01
N GLY A 61 -11.16 -16.77 11.26
CA GLY A 61 -10.51 -17.48 12.34
C GLY A 61 -9.05 -17.77 12.04
N TRP A 62 -8.72 -18.08 10.78
CA TRP A 62 -7.35 -18.14 10.31
C TRP A 62 -7.28 -17.78 8.82
N GLN A 63 -6.15 -17.24 8.38
CA GLN A 63 -5.92 -16.87 6.99
C GLN A 63 -4.49 -17.18 6.59
N VAL A 64 -4.32 -17.79 5.41
CA VAL A 64 -3.05 -17.84 4.68
C VAL A 64 -3.20 -16.94 3.46
N GLN A 65 -2.45 -15.85 3.42
CA GLN A 65 -2.32 -15.00 2.25
C GLN A 65 -1.17 -15.50 1.40
N PHE A 66 -1.44 -15.84 0.15
CA PHE A 66 -0.40 -16.28 -0.79
C PHE A 66 0.30 -15.08 -1.41
N GLY A 67 -0.49 -14.10 -1.85
CA GLY A 67 0.03 -12.90 -2.48
C GLY A 67 -1.07 -11.92 -2.82
N SER A 68 -0.74 -10.64 -2.81
CA SER A 68 -1.50 -9.59 -3.48
C SER A 68 -0.56 -8.58 -4.09
N LEU A 69 -0.99 -7.99 -5.19
CA LEU A 69 -0.31 -6.94 -5.92
C LEU A 69 -1.21 -5.72 -5.95
N TYR A 70 -0.64 -4.57 -5.65
CA TYR A 70 -1.17 -3.25 -5.98
C TYR A 70 -0.17 -2.56 -6.90
N THR A 71 -0.62 -2.00 -8.00
CA THR A 71 0.24 -1.21 -8.89
C THR A 71 -0.45 0.06 -9.37
N GLN A 72 0.36 1.10 -9.54
CA GLN A 72 -0.02 2.38 -10.11
C GLN A 72 0.87 2.66 -11.32
N GLY A 73 0.23 3.13 -12.39
CA GLY A 73 0.91 3.54 -13.60
C GLY A 73 1.39 4.99 -13.54
N GLY A 74 2.58 5.24 -14.07
CA GLY A 74 3.07 6.55 -14.47
C GLY A 74 3.29 6.61 -15.98
N ILE A 75 3.60 7.78 -16.51
CA ILE A 75 3.82 7.98 -17.93
C ILE A 75 5.23 7.47 -18.28
N THR A 76 5.31 6.47 -19.17
CA THR A 76 6.54 5.70 -19.46
C THR A 76 7.77 6.57 -19.73
N ASN A 77 7.63 7.64 -20.51
CA ASN A 77 8.75 8.49 -20.91
C ASN A 77 9.07 9.62 -19.90
N VAL A 78 8.32 9.69 -18.80
CA VAL A 78 8.46 10.73 -17.77
C VAL A 78 8.96 10.09 -16.47
N ASP A 79 8.30 9.03 -16.03
CA ASP A 79 8.37 8.55 -14.64
C ASP A 79 9.38 7.41 -14.41
N ASN A 80 10.29 7.15 -15.35
CA ASN A 80 11.38 6.16 -15.21
C ASN A 80 10.90 4.75 -14.79
N PRO A 81 10.22 3.98 -15.66
CA PRO A 81 9.91 2.59 -15.35
C PRO A 81 11.22 1.82 -15.07
N ASN A 82 11.43 1.47 -13.79
CA ASN A 82 12.65 0.81 -13.29
C ASN A 82 12.36 -0.66 -13.00
N SER A 83 13.31 -1.55 -13.27
CA SER A 83 13.16 -3.01 -13.16
C SER A 83 12.93 -3.52 -11.73
N HIS A 84 13.13 -2.69 -10.70
CA HIS A 84 12.74 -2.99 -9.32
C HIS A 84 11.23 -2.80 -9.08
N VAL A 85 10.54 -2.04 -9.93
CA VAL A 85 9.09 -1.97 -9.94
C VAL A 85 8.57 -3.13 -10.80
N LEU A 86 7.77 -4.01 -10.19
CA LEU A 86 7.21 -5.17 -10.85
C LEU A 86 6.38 -4.75 -12.07
N PHE A 87 6.55 -5.45 -13.20
CA PHE A 87 5.91 -5.17 -14.48
C PHE A 87 6.21 -3.79 -15.10
N SER A 88 7.24 -3.06 -14.66
CA SER A 88 7.60 -1.75 -15.22
C SER A 88 7.93 -1.77 -16.72
N GLY A 89 8.43 -2.90 -17.24
CA GLY A 89 8.67 -3.10 -18.68
C GLY A 89 7.40 -3.30 -19.51
N THR A 90 6.23 -3.42 -18.88
CA THR A 90 4.95 -3.49 -19.57
C THR A 90 4.36 -2.10 -19.76
N SER A 91 3.54 -1.93 -20.79
CA SER A 91 2.88 -0.64 -21.03
C SER A 91 1.45 -0.80 -21.53
N LEU A 92 0.61 0.17 -21.16
CA LEU A 92 -0.79 0.25 -21.55
C LEU A 92 -1.05 1.64 -22.16
N LYS A 93 -1.56 1.67 -23.39
CA LYS A 93 -1.95 2.93 -24.04
C LYS A 93 -3.36 3.32 -23.59
N LEU A 94 -3.47 4.47 -22.95
CA LEU A 94 -4.74 5.00 -22.45
C LEU A 94 -4.78 6.52 -22.62
N ASN A 95 -5.87 7.03 -23.22
CA ASN A 95 -6.09 8.47 -23.42
C ASN A 95 -4.90 9.21 -24.06
N LYS A 96 -4.31 8.59 -25.09
CA LYS A 96 -3.12 9.06 -25.85
C LYS A 96 -1.78 8.99 -25.09
N HIS A 97 -1.78 8.56 -23.83
CA HIS A 97 -0.56 8.35 -23.05
C HIS A 97 -0.20 6.86 -22.98
N LEU A 98 1.09 6.59 -22.91
CA LEU A 98 1.61 5.26 -22.61
C LEU A 98 1.92 5.19 -21.12
N TRP A 99 1.27 4.26 -20.42
CA TRP A 99 1.38 4.09 -18.98
C TRP A 99 2.16 2.82 -18.67
N SER A 100 3.11 2.93 -17.75
CA SER A 100 3.87 1.79 -17.23
C SER A 100 3.82 1.79 -15.70
N PRO A 101 3.83 0.62 -15.05
CA PRO A 101 3.98 0.53 -13.61
C PRO A 101 5.20 1.31 -13.11
N THR A 102 4.95 2.30 -12.26
CA THR A 102 5.97 3.11 -11.58
C THR A 102 5.91 2.96 -10.08
N TYR A 103 4.86 2.30 -9.58
CA TYR A 103 4.75 1.87 -8.21
C TYR A 103 4.17 0.46 -8.13
N THR A 104 4.72 -0.32 -7.21
CA THR A 104 4.19 -1.63 -6.82
C THR A 104 4.24 -1.80 -5.31
N ASP A 105 3.19 -2.42 -4.79
CA ASP A 105 3.13 -2.98 -3.45
C ASP A 105 2.71 -4.45 -3.56
N VAL A 106 3.66 -5.33 -3.27
CA VAL A 106 3.45 -6.77 -3.23
C VAL A 106 3.35 -7.18 -1.78
N ARG A 107 2.26 -7.83 -1.39
CA ARG A 107 2.06 -8.34 -0.03
C ARG A 107 1.92 -9.85 -0.07
N GLY A 108 2.40 -10.51 0.97
CA GLY A 108 2.37 -11.95 1.07
C GLY A 108 3.67 -12.63 0.59
N PRO A 109 3.95 -13.85 1.07
CA PRO A 109 3.07 -14.68 1.89
C PRO A 109 2.86 -14.15 3.31
N GLY A 110 1.71 -14.47 3.91
CA GLY A 110 1.35 -14.03 5.27
C GLY A 110 0.36 -14.98 5.94
N PHE A 111 0.31 -14.94 7.27
CA PHE A 111 -0.56 -15.77 8.07
C PHE A 111 -1.19 -14.97 9.22
N MET A 112 -2.48 -15.20 9.47
CA MET A 112 -3.21 -14.63 10.59
C MET A 112 -3.98 -15.73 11.31
N LEU A 113 -4.07 -15.59 12.63
CA LEU A 113 -4.79 -16.49 13.52
C LEU A 113 -5.57 -15.72 14.57
N GLN A 114 -6.85 -16.07 14.75
CA GLN A 114 -7.64 -15.70 15.92
C GLN A 114 -7.31 -16.63 17.07
N LEU A 115 -7.02 -16.01 18.20
CA LEU A 115 -6.78 -16.65 19.48
C LEU A 115 -8.05 -16.53 20.35
N PRO A 116 -8.13 -17.28 21.46
CA PRO A 116 -9.19 -17.11 22.45
C PRO A 116 -9.33 -15.64 22.91
N ASN A 117 -10.50 -15.30 23.44
CA ASN A 117 -10.83 -13.95 23.92
C ASN A 117 -10.74 -12.83 22.86
N ARG A 118 -10.80 -13.17 21.56
CA ARG A 118 -10.74 -12.24 20.42
C ARG A 118 -9.37 -11.58 20.24
N HIS A 119 -8.33 -12.20 20.79
CA HIS A 119 -6.95 -11.85 20.48
C HIS A 119 -6.61 -12.31 19.07
N ALA A 120 -5.65 -11.65 18.42
CA ALA A 120 -5.21 -12.04 17.10
C ALA A 120 -3.71 -11.84 16.94
N PHE A 121 -3.08 -12.76 16.23
CA PHE A 121 -1.70 -12.67 15.81
C PHE A 121 -1.62 -12.73 14.29
N SER A 122 -0.69 -11.98 13.70
CA SER A 122 -0.41 -12.04 12.28
C SER A 122 1.09 -11.91 12.00
N ILE A 123 1.57 -12.67 11.01
CA ILE A 123 2.84 -12.45 10.34
C ILE A 123 2.56 -12.10 8.89
N SER A 124 3.25 -11.09 8.37
CA SER A 124 3.05 -10.62 7.00
C SER A 124 4.38 -10.27 6.36
N THR A 125 4.45 -10.40 5.04
CA THR A 125 5.56 -9.90 4.24
C THR A 125 5.05 -8.87 3.26
N ARG A 126 5.90 -7.93 2.90
CA ARG A 126 5.58 -6.89 1.91
C ARG A 126 6.84 -6.41 1.22
N TYR A 127 6.74 -6.14 -0.08
CA TYR A 127 7.76 -5.50 -0.90
C TYR A 127 7.15 -4.29 -1.56
N ARG A 128 7.83 -3.15 -1.44
CA ARG A 128 7.38 -1.88 -1.98
C ARG A 128 8.47 -1.35 -2.90
N ALA A 129 8.10 -0.95 -4.11
CA ALA A 129 9.01 -0.26 -5.00
C ALA A 129 8.31 0.87 -5.74
N ALA A 130 9.00 1.99 -5.89
CA ALA A 130 8.52 3.20 -6.52
C ALA A 130 9.65 3.81 -7.36
N SER A 131 9.31 4.32 -8.53
CA SER A 131 10.21 5.09 -9.38
C SER A 131 9.43 6.27 -9.95
N TYR A 132 9.90 7.49 -9.68
CA TYR A 132 9.22 8.69 -10.16
C TYR A 132 10.24 9.73 -10.61
N GLN A 133 9.79 10.65 -11.47
CA GLN A 133 10.49 11.91 -11.65
C GLN A 133 10.28 12.77 -10.39
N THR A 134 11.36 13.36 -9.88
CA THR A 134 11.37 14.04 -8.59
C THR A 134 11.88 15.48 -8.64
N LYS A 135 12.57 15.89 -9.72
CA LYS A 135 13.01 17.28 -9.87
C LYS A 135 12.85 17.74 -11.32
N ILE A 136 12.47 18.99 -11.52
CA ILE A 136 12.72 19.77 -12.74
C ILE A 136 13.62 20.90 -12.29
N LEU A 137 14.89 20.86 -12.70
CA LEU A 137 15.90 21.75 -12.13
C LEU A 137 15.83 23.14 -12.76
N PHE A 138 15.65 23.28 -14.09
CA PHE A 138 15.37 24.57 -14.78
C PHE A 138 14.84 24.37 -16.22
N GLY A 139 13.88 25.20 -16.66
CA GLY A 139 13.54 25.46 -18.10
C GLY A 139 12.67 24.41 -18.81
N ASN A 140 11.57 24.84 -19.42
CA ASN A 140 10.58 23.96 -20.06
C ASN A 140 10.78 23.91 -21.61
N SER A 141 12.00 23.58 -22.05
CA SER A 141 12.31 23.35 -23.48
C SER A 141 12.33 21.85 -23.79
N THR A 142 11.92 21.45 -24.99
CA THR A 142 11.97 20.05 -25.47
C THR A 142 13.40 19.48 -25.51
N THR A 143 14.40 20.36 -25.57
CA THR A 143 15.81 19.99 -25.58
C THR A 143 16.42 19.91 -24.18
N ASN A 144 15.74 20.40 -23.15
CA ASN A 144 16.30 20.47 -21.80
C ASN A 144 16.06 19.15 -21.04
N VAL A 145 17.13 18.57 -20.47
CA VAL A 145 17.09 17.33 -19.69
C VAL A 145 17.37 17.53 -18.20
N ASN A 146 17.21 18.76 -17.69
CA ASN A 146 17.32 19.16 -16.29
C ASN A 146 16.26 18.47 -15.40
N ARG A 147 16.47 17.19 -15.10
CA ARG A 147 15.50 16.32 -14.42
C ARG A 147 16.18 15.47 -13.37
N GLY A 148 15.43 15.15 -12.32
CA GLY A 148 15.81 14.16 -11.32
C GLY A 148 14.83 13.00 -11.32
N TRP A 149 15.33 11.79 -11.14
CA TRP A 149 14.53 10.58 -10.94
C TRP A 149 15.02 9.85 -9.71
N THR A 150 14.08 9.33 -8.93
CA THR A 150 14.42 8.56 -7.74
C THR A 150 13.69 7.24 -7.79
N THR A 151 14.45 6.16 -7.64
CA THR A 151 13.92 4.80 -7.50
C THR A 151 14.20 4.32 -6.08
N GLU A 152 13.19 3.81 -5.40
CA GLU A 152 13.34 3.18 -4.08
C GLU A 152 12.64 1.83 -4.09
N ALA A 153 13.28 0.82 -3.50
CA ALA A 153 12.67 -0.45 -3.20
C ALA A 153 13.11 -0.98 -1.84
N PHE A 154 12.16 -1.52 -1.09
CA PHE A 154 12.44 -2.09 0.23
C PHE A 154 11.41 -3.18 0.55
N ASN A 155 11.76 -4.05 1.47
CA ASN A 155 10.91 -5.14 1.93
C ASN A 155 10.74 -5.13 3.44
N GLU A 156 9.69 -5.77 3.92
CA GLU A 156 9.38 -5.85 5.33
C GLU A 156 8.78 -7.20 5.74
N ILE A 157 9.11 -7.61 6.96
CA ILE A 157 8.38 -8.64 7.71
C ILE A 157 7.67 -7.93 8.87
N GLY A 158 6.35 -8.00 8.90
CA GLY A 158 5.51 -7.45 9.95
C GLY A 158 5.02 -8.52 10.91
N LEU A 159 5.20 -8.30 12.22
CA LEU A 159 4.58 -9.07 13.29
C LEU A 159 3.53 -8.22 13.98
N SER A 160 2.28 -8.68 13.96
CA SER A 160 1.14 -7.94 14.50
C SER A 160 0.45 -8.69 15.63
N TYR A 161 -0.04 -7.93 16.59
CA TYR A 161 -0.88 -8.43 17.67
C TYR A 161 -2.00 -7.45 17.98
N ALA A 162 -3.21 -7.96 18.21
CA ALA A 162 -4.38 -7.14 18.51
C ALA A 162 -5.30 -7.81 19.53
N LEU A 163 -5.98 -7.00 20.34
CA LEU A 163 -6.88 -7.47 21.38
C LEU A 163 -8.01 -6.45 21.68
N PRO A 164 -9.14 -6.90 22.26
CA PRO A 164 -10.07 -6.01 22.93
C PRO A 164 -9.44 -5.47 24.21
N ILE A 165 -9.46 -4.15 24.39
CA ILE A 165 -8.90 -3.50 25.59
C ILE A 165 -10.00 -3.16 26.62
N TRP A 166 -11.21 -2.86 26.15
CA TRP A 166 -12.34 -2.57 27.03
C TRP A 166 -13.64 -2.90 26.31
N VAL A 167 -14.54 -3.63 26.99
CA VAL A 167 -15.84 -4.02 26.42
C VAL A 167 -16.87 -3.88 27.52
N HIS A 168 -17.79 -2.94 27.34
CA HIS A 168 -18.84 -2.67 28.31
C HIS A 168 -20.15 -2.35 27.60
N LYS A 169 -21.17 -3.21 27.78
CA LYS A 169 -22.49 -3.08 27.15
C LYS A 169 -22.38 -2.79 25.65
N LYS A 170 -22.79 -1.58 25.25
CA LYS A 170 -22.82 -1.10 23.87
C LYS A 170 -21.48 -0.60 23.34
N HIS A 171 -20.46 -0.45 24.19
CA HIS A 171 -19.20 0.23 23.87
C HIS A 171 -18.02 -0.75 23.90
N HIS A 172 -17.37 -0.96 22.76
CA HIS A 172 -16.33 -1.96 22.59
C HIS A 172 -15.08 -1.28 22.02
N PHE A 173 -13.95 -1.40 22.70
CA PHE A 173 -12.67 -0.84 22.30
C PHE A 173 -11.64 -1.94 22.08
N LYS A 174 -10.85 -1.78 21.02
CA LYS A 174 -9.80 -2.70 20.61
C LYS A 174 -8.54 -1.91 20.30
N ALA A 175 -7.40 -2.52 20.53
CA ALA A 175 -6.10 -1.97 20.16
C ALA A 175 -5.28 -3.03 19.42
N GLY A 176 -4.33 -2.57 18.62
CA GLY A 176 -3.36 -3.43 17.96
C GLY A 176 -2.06 -2.70 17.69
N VAL A 177 -1.02 -3.49 17.53
CA VAL A 177 0.34 -3.05 17.23
C VAL A 177 0.95 -3.96 16.17
N THR A 178 1.78 -3.39 15.30
CA THR A 178 2.65 -4.14 14.40
C THR A 178 4.08 -3.62 14.56
N TYR A 179 5.04 -4.54 14.66
CA TYR A 179 6.45 -4.22 14.46
C TYR A 179 6.92 -4.75 13.12
N LYS A 180 7.67 -3.93 12.38
CA LYS A 180 8.19 -4.22 11.05
C LYS A 180 9.70 -4.27 11.07
N PHE A 181 10.26 -5.36 10.56
CA PHE A 181 11.68 -5.47 10.23
C PHE A 181 11.84 -5.08 8.77
N ILE A 182 12.72 -4.13 8.45
CA ILE A 182 12.78 -3.52 7.12
C ILE A 182 14.16 -3.72 6.50
N GLY A 183 14.20 -4.25 5.28
CA GLY A 183 15.39 -4.36 4.45
C GLY A 183 15.38 -3.35 3.30
N GLY A 184 16.41 -2.51 3.21
CA GLY A 184 16.63 -1.68 2.03
C GLY A 184 17.11 -2.56 0.86
N VAL A 185 16.34 -2.62 -0.22
CA VAL A 185 16.65 -3.47 -1.39
C VAL A 185 17.40 -2.66 -2.45
N TYR A 186 16.82 -1.54 -2.88
CA TYR A 186 17.40 -0.70 -3.92
C TYR A 186 17.13 0.78 -3.65
N TYR A 187 18.13 1.60 -3.95
CA TYR A 187 18.00 3.04 -3.99
C TYR A 187 18.75 3.57 -5.21
N GLU A 188 18.17 4.55 -5.87
CA GLU A 188 18.78 5.32 -6.95
C GLU A 188 18.28 6.76 -6.90
N ASP A 189 19.19 7.72 -7.03
CA ASP A 189 18.91 9.12 -7.33
C ASP A 189 19.75 9.53 -8.53
N LEU A 190 19.08 9.62 -9.68
CA LEU A 190 19.66 10.02 -10.96
C LEU A 190 19.28 11.47 -11.22
N VAL A 191 20.29 12.33 -11.34
CA VAL A 191 20.14 13.74 -11.66
C VAL A 191 20.87 14.04 -12.95
N SER A 192 20.16 14.67 -13.88
CA SER A 192 20.72 15.20 -15.12
C SER A 192 20.54 16.71 -15.16
N GLN A 193 21.59 17.41 -15.57
CA GLN A 193 21.57 18.84 -15.85
C GLN A 193 22.24 19.07 -17.19
N GLY A 194 21.49 19.48 -18.21
CA GLY A 194 22.05 19.60 -19.55
C GLY A 194 21.02 19.75 -20.64
N VAL A 195 21.51 19.64 -21.87
CA VAL A 195 20.74 19.80 -23.10
C VAL A 195 20.99 18.60 -24.02
N LEU A 196 19.91 18.10 -24.61
CA LEU A 196 19.92 17.13 -25.69
C LEU A 196 19.73 17.85 -27.02
N GLY A 197 20.80 17.91 -27.81
CA GLY A 197 20.79 18.35 -29.20
C GLY A 197 20.53 17.19 -30.17
N ALA A 198 20.65 17.45 -31.48
CA ALA A 198 20.53 16.41 -32.50
C ALA A 198 21.67 15.38 -32.35
N SER A 199 21.39 14.24 -31.71
CA SER A 199 22.35 13.16 -31.44
C SER A 199 23.56 13.58 -30.59
N ARG A 200 23.41 14.65 -29.80
CA ARG A 200 24.46 15.17 -28.89
C ARG A 200 23.90 15.42 -27.51
N PHE A 201 24.63 15.02 -26.48
CA PHE A 201 24.35 15.35 -25.10
C PHE A 201 25.46 16.24 -24.53
N GLU A 202 25.07 17.32 -23.87
CA GLU A 202 25.97 18.22 -23.15
C GLU A 202 25.41 18.50 -21.76
N GLY A 203 26.22 18.31 -20.73
CA GLY A 203 25.82 18.55 -19.35
C GLY A 203 26.47 17.63 -18.33
N THR A 204 25.96 17.68 -17.11
CA THR A 204 26.42 16.90 -15.96
C THR A 204 25.40 15.83 -15.61
N LEU A 205 25.89 14.63 -15.34
CA LEU A 205 25.10 13.52 -14.81
C LEU A 205 25.64 13.11 -13.46
N LEU A 206 24.72 12.83 -12.54
CA LEU A 206 25.01 12.31 -11.22
C LEU A 206 24.07 11.14 -10.95
N ASN A 207 24.61 9.98 -10.62
CA ASN A 207 23.82 8.84 -10.16
C ASN A 207 24.36 8.35 -8.81
N THR A 208 23.53 8.44 -7.77
CA THR A 208 23.80 7.82 -6.47
C THR A 208 22.91 6.60 -6.32
N SER A 209 23.47 5.39 -6.29
CA SER A 209 22.69 4.15 -6.22
C SER A 209 23.32 3.11 -5.32
N THR A 210 22.53 2.15 -4.86
CA THR A 210 23.07 0.93 -4.23
C THR A 210 23.77 0.06 -5.28
N LYS A 211 24.84 -0.66 -4.89
CA LYS A 211 25.53 -1.66 -5.74
C LYS A 211 24.62 -2.78 -6.26
N PHE A 212 23.49 -3.00 -5.59
CA PHE A 212 22.53 -4.01 -5.96
C PHE A 212 21.80 -3.61 -7.26
N ASN A 213 22.03 -4.32 -8.38
CA ASN A 213 21.41 -4.04 -9.68
C ASN A 213 20.63 -5.25 -10.20
N LYS A 214 19.91 -5.94 -9.33
CA LYS A 214 19.04 -7.06 -9.75
C LYS A 214 17.58 -6.61 -9.75
N PRO A 215 16.81 -6.93 -10.80
CA PRO A 215 15.38 -6.64 -10.85
C PRO A 215 14.64 -7.32 -9.69
N PHE A 216 13.35 -7.01 -9.53
CA PHE A 216 12.52 -7.74 -8.57
C PHE A 216 12.61 -9.27 -8.78
N GLU A 217 12.85 -10.00 -7.70
CA GLU A 217 12.79 -11.46 -7.61
C GLU A 217 11.88 -11.83 -6.42
N TRP A 218 11.18 -12.96 -6.49
CA TRP A 218 10.23 -13.37 -5.43
C TRP A 218 10.90 -13.62 -4.07
N ASN A 219 12.20 -13.97 -4.06
CA ASN A 219 12.99 -14.07 -2.82
C ASN A 219 13.19 -12.70 -2.13
N HIS A 220 13.04 -11.58 -2.84
CA HIS A 220 13.11 -10.22 -2.28
C HIS A 220 11.87 -9.85 -1.45
N LEU A 221 10.85 -10.71 -1.36
CA LEU A 221 9.78 -10.55 -0.37
C LEU A 221 10.28 -10.68 1.07
N PHE A 222 11.43 -11.34 1.27
CA PHE A 222 12.04 -11.52 2.58
C PHE A 222 13.33 -10.70 2.70
N PRO A 223 13.49 -9.88 3.76
CA PRO A 223 14.72 -9.15 4.00
C PRO A 223 15.88 -10.13 4.24
N SER A 224 16.87 -10.13 3.35
CA SER A 224 18.10 -10.91 3.49
C SER A 224 18.98 -10.39 4.63
N LYS A 225 18.87 -9.09 4.95
CA LYS A 225 19.45 -8.44 6.13
C LYS A 225 18.46 -7.39 6.64
N ASN A 226 18.29 -7.32 7.95
CA ASN A 226 17.50 -6.28 8.58
C ASN A 226 18.32 -4.98 8.67
N ASN A 227 17.84 -3.90 8.05
CA ASN A 227 18.52 -2.61 8.00
C ASN A 227 17.71 -1.50 8.70
N GLY A 228 16.65 -1.84 9.42
CA GLY A 228 15.81 -0.87 10.12
C GLY A 228 14.55 -1.47 10.72
N GLY A 229 13.65 -0.61 11.16
CA GLY A 229 12.37 -1.05 11.65
C GLY A 229 11.36 0.07 11.80
N ALA A 230 10.11 -0.32 11.96
CA ALA A 230 9.00 0.61 12.18
C ALA A 230 7.89 -0.01 13.02
N PHE A 231 7.06 0.87 13.58
CA PHE A 231 5.89 0.50 14.35
C PHE A 231 4.62 1.06 13.72
N ASP A 232 3.57 0.24 13.77
CA ASP A 232 2.19 0.66 13.53
C ASP A 232 1.41 0.47 14.83
N VAL A 233 0.53 1.42 15.14
CA VAL A 233 -0.38 1.34 16.28
C VAL A 233 -1.77 1.75 15.83
N GLY A 234 -2.79 1.09 16.35
CA GLY A 234 -4.17 1.43 16.03
C GLY A 234 -5.12 1.11 17.16
N ILE A 235 -6.23 1.85 17.18
CA ILE A 235 -7.36 1.65 18.07
C ILE A 235 -8.66 1.68 17.26
N ILE A 236 -9.65 0.92 17.73
CA ILE A 236 -10.99 0.88 17.14
C ILE A 236 -12.02 0.93 18.26
N TYR A 237 -13.01 1.81 18.08
CA TYR A 237 -14.24 1.88 18.86
C TYR A 237 -15.40 1.34 18.03
N ASP A 238 -16.12 0.37 18.58
CA ASP A 238 -17.34 -0.22 18.04
C ASP A 238 -18.53 0.14 18.94
N PHE A 239 -19.54 0.79 18.37
CA PHE A 239 -20.84 1.01 18.99
C PHE A 239 -21.82 -0.09 18.58
N VAL A 240 -22.24 -0.91 19.55
CA VAL A 240 -23.07 -2.11 19.37
C VAL A 240 -24.35 -1.95 20.19
N PRO A 241 -25.40 -1.27 19.67
CA PRO A 241 -26.60 -0.96 20.47
C PRO A 241 -27.34 -2.21 20.94
N ASP A 242 -27.46 -3.20 20.06
CA ASP A 242 -28.15 -4.47 20.30
C ASP A 242 -27.13 -5.55 20.73
N PHE A 243 -26.30 -5.26 21.72
CA PHE A 243 -25.19 -6.14 22.11
C PHE A 243 -25.65 -7.50 22.64
N GLU A 244 -26.81 -7.55 23.29
CA GLU A 244 -27.35 -8.72 23.99
C GLU A 244 -27.58 -9.91 23.04
N GLN A 245 -28.01 -9.64 21.80
CA GLN A 245 -28.24 -10.68 20.79
C GLN A 245 -26.96 -11.40 20.35
N TYR A 246 -25.79 -10.87 20.73
CA TYR A 246 -24.48 -11.41 20.41
C TYR A 246 -23.79 -12.04 21.62
N LEU A 247 -24.46 -12.09 22.78
CA LEU A 247 -23.97 -12.75 23.98
C LEU A 247 -24.48 -14.19 24.01
N HIS A 248 -23.58 -15.14 24.24
CA HIS A 248 -23.90 -16.55 24.40
C HIS A 248 -23.31 -17.08 25.70
N PRO A 249 -24.13 -17.51 26.67
CA PRO A 249 -23.65 -18.17 27.88
C PRO A 249 -23.10 -19.56 27.54
N MET A 250 -21.87 -19.86 27.95
CA MET A 250 -21.20 -21.15 27.77
C MET A 250 -20.27 -21.45 28.94
N ASP A 251 -20.30 -22.67 29.48
CA ASP A 251 -19.37 -23.13 30.52
C ASP A 251 -19.25 -22.15 31.72
N GLY A 252 -20.38 -21.57 32.14
CA GLY A 252 -20.43 -20.57 33.20
C GLY A 252 -19.84 -19.20 32.86
N LYS A 253 -19.54 -18.92 31.59
CA LYS A 253 -19.00 -17.64 31.10
C LYS A 253 -19.76 -17.14 29.87
N THR A 254 -20.05 -15.84 29.84
CA THR A 254 -20.68 -15.20 28.67
C THR A 254 -19.63 -14.89 27.61
N ARG A 255 -19.83 -15.36 26.38
CA ARG A 255 -18.94 -15.10 25.22
C ARG A 255 -19.65 -14.30 24.14
N ILE A 256 -18.89 -13.44 23.46
CA ILE A 256 -19.39 -12.61 22.36
C ILE A 256 -19.24 -13.36 21.03
N ASP A 257 -20.29 -13.37 20.21
CA ASP A 257 -20.27 -13.94 18.85
C ASP A 257 -19.33 -13.13 17.93
N VAL A 258 -18.31 -13.80 17.42
CA VAL A 258 -17.32 -13.24 16.48
C VAL A 258 -17.74 -13.42 15.02
N THR A 259 -18.75 -14.26 14.75
CA THR A 259 -19.14 -14.63 13.38
C THR A 259 -20.01 -13.58 12.69
N LYS A 260 -20.60 -12.66 13.46
CA LYS A 260 -21.51 -11.63 12.97
C LYS A 260 -20.87 -10.25 12.99
N ASN A 261 -21.31 -9.40 12.06
CA ASN A 261 -21.07 -7.97 12.11
C ASN A 261 -22.00 -7.36 13.17
N LYS A 262 -21.43 -6.70 14.17
CA LYS A 262 -22.14 -6.30 15.41
C LYS A 262 -22.43 -4.81 15.48
N TYR A 263 -21.45 -4.00 15.08
CA TYR A 263 -21.52 -2.55 15.22
C TYR A 263 -22.60 -1.93 14.32
N LEU A 264 -23.19 -0.86 14.84
CA LEU A 264 -23.90 0.14 14.06
C LEU A 264 -22.91 1.16 13.50
N VAL A 265 -21.99 1.62 14.36
CA VAL A 265 -20.93 2.59 14.01
C VAL A 265 -19.60 2.07 14.52
N ARG A 266 -18.57 2.16 13.69
CA ARG A 266 -17.17 1.87 14.01
C ARG A 266 -16.34 3.10 13.73
N ILE A 267 -15.48 3.50 14.66
CA ILE A 267 -14.50 4.57 14.48
C ILE A 267 -13.12 3.99 14.74
N GLY A 268 -12.18 4.21 13.83
CA GLY A 268 -10.80 3.78 13.99
C GLY A 268 -9.81 4.91 13.81
N LEU A 269 -8.72 4.82 14.57
CA LEU A 269 -7.59 5.71 14.51
C LEU A 269 -6.32 4.86 14.45
N SER A 270 -5.38 5.22 13.58
CA SER A 270 -4.08 4.55 13.53
C SER A 270 -2.96 5.50 13.13
N MET A 271 -1.75 5.13 13.56
CA MET A 271 -0.48 5.69 13.13
C MET A 271 0.35 4.54 12.56
N LEU A 272 0.77 4.67 11.32
CA LEU A 272 1.45 3.63 10.55
C LEU A 272 2.83 4.12 10.11
N ASP A 273 3.75 3.19 9.90
CA ASP A 273 5.07 3.43 9.32
C ASP A 273 5.88 4.47 10.11
N TYR A 274 5.83 4.39 11.46
CA TYR A 274 6.70 5.19 12.32
C TYR A 274 8.05 4.48 12.50
N GLY A 275 9.06 4.89 11.75
CA GLY A 275 10.40 4.31 11.83
C GLY A 275 11.34 4.71 10.70
N SER A 276 12.45 4.00 10.59
CA SER A 276 13.49 4.24 9.60
C SER A 276 14.28 2.98 9.27
N PHE A 277 14.97 3.01 8.13
CA PHE A 277 15.85 1.96 7.67
C PHE A 277 16.99 2.53 6.82
N ALA A 278 18.00 1.72 6.51
CA ALA A 278 19.14 2.15 5.72
C ALA A 278 19.34 1.34 4.43
N TYR A 279 19.76 2.03 3.38
CA TYR A 279 20.36 1.45 2.18
C TYR A 279 21.86 1.33 2.37
N LYS A 280 22.37 0.12 2.17
CA LYS A 280 23.78 -0.22 2.38
C LYS A 280 24.52 -0.35 1.06
N GLY A 281 25.83 -0.09 1.07
CA GLY A 281 26.67 -0.25 -0.12
C GLY A 281 26.29 0.73 -1.23
N VAL A 282 26.18 2.00 -0.85
CA VAL A 282 25.85 3.10 -1.77
C VAL A 282 27.10 3.53 -2.53
N GLU A 283 26.94 3.80 -3.82
CA GLU A 283 27.97 4.31 -4.69
C GLU A 283 27.45 5.53 -5.46
N ARG A 284 28.37 6.40 -5.86
CA ARG A 284 28.11 7.56 -6.69
C ARG A 284 28.92 7.47 -7.96
N ARG A 285 28.29 7.71 -9.11
CA ARG A 285 28.93 7.96 -10.39
C ARG A 285 28.56 9.37 -10.84
N GLU A 286 29.54 10.11 -11.32
CA GLU A 286 29.36 11.48 -11.77
C GLU A 286 30.19 11.69 -13.03
N GLY A 287 29.61 12.36 -14.02
CA GLY A 287 30.26 12.63 -15.30
C GLY A 287 29.88 14.01 -15.84
N VAL A 288 30.85 14.67 -16.45
CA VAL A 288 30.67 15.93 -17.19
C VAL A 288 30.89 15.63 -18.66
N PHE A 289 29.86 15.87 -19.46
CA PHE A 289 29.81 15.53 -20.87
C PHE A 289 29.81 16.80 -21.70
N VAL A 290 30.79 16.91 -22.60
CA VAL A 290 30.91 18.02 -23.55
C VAL A 290 30.74 17.44 -24.95
N ASN A 291 29.65 17.82 -25.62
CA ASN A 291 29.34 17.39 -26.99
C ASN A 291 29.38 15.86 -27.21
N GLN A 292 28.94 15.09 -26.21
CA GLN A 292 28.95 13.62 -26.23
C GLN A 292 28.06 13.11 -27.36
N SER A 293 28.61 12.25 -28.23
CA SER A 293 27.80 11.59 -29.27
C SER A 293 26.82 10.61 -28.63
N VAL A 294 25.55 10.71 -28.98
CA VAL A 294 24.51 9.78 -28.54
C VAL A 294 23.68 9.28 -29.73
N PRO A 295 23.10 8.07 -29.69
CA PRO A 295 22.25 7.56 -30.77
C PRO A 295 21.03 8.46 -31.02
N ALA A 296 20.50 8.46 -32.24
CA ALA A 296 19.29 9.22 -32.59
C ALA A 296 18.03 8.78 -31.83
N ALA A 297 18.06 7.61 -31.17
CA ALA A 297 17.01 7.10 -30.30
C ALA A 297 17.13 7.56 -28.84
N PHE A 298 18.24 8.19 -28.45
CA PHE A 298 18.52 8.62 -27.08
C PHE A 298 17.41 9.55 -26.56
N GLY A 299 16.89 9.24 -25.39
CA GLY A 299 15.85 10.02 -24.72
C GLY A 299 14.43 9.83 -25.26
N LYS A 300 14.23 9.06 -26.34
CA LYS A 300 12.89 8.88 -26.95
C LYS A 300 12.00 7.89 -26.22
N THR A 301 12.58 6.82 -25.70
CA THR A 301 11.84 5.72 -25.05
C THR A 301 12.08 5.65 -23.55
N ASN A 302 13.33 5.83 -23.10
CA ASN A 302 13.66 5.79 -21.68
C ASN A 302 14.91 6.64 -21.42
N LEU A 303 14.72 7.96 -21.37
CA LEU A 303 15.77 8.92 -21.07
C LEU A 303 16.60 8.55 -19.83
N PRO A 304 16.01 8.17 -18.68
CA PRO A 304 16.77 7.72 -17.51
C PRO A 304 17.73 6.55 -17.78
N ASN A 305 17.30 5.52 -18.51
CA ASN A 305 18.17 4.40 -18.88
C ASN A 305 19.32 4.84 -19.78
N ASP A 306 19.03 5.70 -20.75
CA ASP A 306 20.04 6.20 -21.69
C ASP A 306 21.08 7.07 -20.95
N LEU A 307 20.65 7.89 -19.98
CA LEU A 307 21.56 8.67 -19.12
C LEU A 307 22.40 7.78 -18.21
N ARG A 308 21.82 6.70 -17.65
CA ARG A 308 22.59 5.69 -16.88
C ARG A 308 23.68 5.06 -17.73
N PHE A 309 23.39 4.76 -18.99
CA PHE A 309 24.36 4.17 -19.91
C PHE A 309 25.58 5.08 -20.12
N LEU A 310 25.41 6.40 -20.16
CA LEU A 310 26.55 7.32 -20.25
C LEU A 310 27.49 7.28 -19.03
N LEU A 311 26.97 6.87 -17.87
CA LEU A 311 27.76 6.78 -16.63
C LEU A 311 28.46 5.43 -16.44
N THR A 312 28.28 4.43 -17.32
CA THR A 312 28.85 3.09 -17.11
C THR A 312 30.38 3.09 -17.09
N GLU A 313 30.99 3.94 -17.92
CA GLU A 313 32.45 4.11 -18.02
C GLU A 313 33.06 4.89 -16.85
N HIS A 314 32.23 5.55 -16.03
CA HIS A 314 32.71 6.37 -14.92
C HIS A 314 32.82 5.54 -13.65
N SER A 315 34.01 5.47 -13.06
CA SER A 315 34.27 4.67 -11.86
C SER A 315 33.36 5.05 -10.68
N PRO A 316 32.79 4.07 -9.97
CA PRO A 316 31.96 4.35 -8.80
C PRO A 316 32.82 4.81 -7.61
N GLN A 317 32.31 5.79 -6.88
CA GLN A 317 32.87 6.26 -5.62
C GLN A 317 31.99 5.76 -4.47
N SER A 318 32.57 5.05 -3.51
CA SER A 318 31.84 4.61 -2.32
C SER A 318 31.25 5.81 -1.57
N GLN A 319 30.01 5.68 -1.11
CA GLN A 319 29.32 6.69 -0.32
C GLN A 319 28.91 6.12 1.04
N PRO A 320 28.66 6.98 2.05
CA PRO A 320 28.00 6.55 3.27
C PRO A 320 26.63 5.93 2.99
N ASP A 321 26.20 5.05 3.90
CA ASP A 321 24.86 4.48 3.87
C ASP A 321 23.78 5.57 3.90
N ILE A 322 22.70 5.35 3.16
CA ILE A 322 21.57 6.30 3.12
C ILE A 322 20.50 5.81 4.10
N THR A 323 20.28 6.55 5.18
CA THR A 323 19.18 6.32 6.12
C THR A 323 17.91 7.02 5.64
N ARG A 324 16.83 6.26 5.51
CA ARG A 324 15.49 6.74 5.17
C ARG A 324 14.53 6.58 6.33
N SER A 325 13.86 7.67 6.71
CA SER A 325 12.65 7.59 7.53
C SER A 325 11.45 7.25 6.66
N LEU A 326 10.63 6.31 7.10
CA LEU A 326 9.36 6.04 6.44
C LEU A 326 8.44 7.26 6.52
N ALA A 327 7.46 7.31 5.60
CA ALA A 327 6.40 8.29 5.66
C ALA A 327 5.38 7.85 6.71
N THR A 328 5.40 8.46 7.90
CA THR A 328 4.40 8.15 8.93
C THR A 328 3.01 8.60 8.47
N ILE A 329 2.04 7.70 8.51
CA ILE A 329 0.68 7.93 8.05
C ILE A 329 -0.25 7.92 9.26
N PHE A 330 -1.10 8.94 9.37
CA PHE A 330 -2.23 8.95 10.28
C PHE A 330 -3.49 8.62 9.51
N VAL A 331 -4.29 7.67 10.00
CA VAL A 331 -5.55 7.29 9.39
C VAL A 331 -6.68 7.45 10.40
N ILE A 332 -7.75 8.08 9.95
CA ILE A 332 -9.03 8.17 10.64
C ILE A 332 -10.07 7.51 9.74
N ASN A 333 -10.85 6.58 10.28
CA ASN A 333 -11.93 5.96 9.54
C ASN A 333 -13.20 5.87 10.38
N ALA A 334 -14.36 6.05 9.74
CA ALA A 334 -15.66 5.77 10.34
C ALA A 334 -16.46 4.85 9.41
N ASP A 335 -17.03 3.79 9.91
CA ASP A 335 -17.83 2.85 9.13
C ASP A 335 -19.20 2.67 9.78
N VAL A 336 -20.24 2.82 8.97
CA VAL A 336 -21.63 2.77 9.41
C VAL A 336 -22.33 1.61 8.72
N ARG A 337 -22.97 0.76 9.52
CA ARG A 337 -23.80 -0.34 9.01
C ARG A 337 -25.20 0.16 8.71
N LEU A 338 -25.64 -0.01 7.46
CA LEU A 338 -26.98 0.38 7.01
C LEU A 338 -27.94 -0.83 7.07
N GLY A 339 -28.62 -0.95 8.20
CA GLY A 339 -29.63 -1.99 8.44
C GLY A 339 -29.08 -3.42 8.45
N LYS A 340 -29.96 -4.39 8.20
CA LYS A 340 -29.63 -5.83 8.32
C LYS A 340 -29.19 -6.49 7.01
N LYS A 341 -29.24 -5.78 5.87
CA LYS A 341 -29.06 -6.35 4.52
C LYS A 341 -27.59 -6.41 4.03
N GLY A 342 -26.61 -6.09 4.88
CA GLY A 342 -25.18 -6.16 4.52
C GLY A 342 -24.65 -4.90 3.81
N TRP A 343 -25.36 -3.78 3.90
CA TRP A 343 -24.90 -2.50 3.37
C TRP A 343 -24.09 -1.73 4.41
N TYR A 344 -23.05 -1.07 3.94
CA TYR A 344 -22.12 -0.28 4.74
C TYR A 344 -21.75 1.00 3.99
N VAL A 345 -21.43 2.04 4.75
CA VAL A 345 -20.81 3.25 4.23
C VAL A 345 -19.62 3.57 5.11
N ASN A 346 -18.44 3.58 4.50
CA ASN A 346 -17.20 3.95 5.17
C ASN A 346 -16.76 5.35 4.72
N THR A 347 -16.27 6.15 5.66
CA THR A 347 -15.47 7.34 5.39
C THR A 347 -14.05 7.13 5.90
N LEU A 348 -13.08 7.68 5.17
CA LEU A 348 -11.67 7.58 5.48
C LEU A 348 -10.99 8.91 5.19
N ILE A 349 -10.14 9.35 6.11
CA ILE A 349 -9.18 10.43 5.88
C ILE A 349 -7.81 9.92 6.31
N ASN A 350 -6.81 10.07 5.44
CA ASN A 350 -5.42 9.84 5.80
C ASN A 350 -4.55 11.09 5.58
N SER A 351 -3.47 11.16 6.32
CA SER A 351 -2.46 12.21 6.19
C SER A 351 -1.08 11.60 6.39
N ALA A 352 -0.19 11.80 5.43
CA ALA A 352 1.20 11.36 5.52
C ALA A 352 2.08 12.55 5.92
N LYS A 353 2.96 12.36 6.90
CA LYS A 353 3.93 13.39 7.30
C LYS A 353 5.09 13.41 6.31
N TRP A 354 5.22 14.52 5.57
CA TRP A 354 6.41 14.81 4.77
C TRP A 354 7.53 15.37 5.65
N ASN A 355 8.62 14.61 5.80
CA ASN A 355 9.87 15.13 6.34
C ASN A 355 10.84 15.40 5.18
N ASN A 356 10.90 16.65 4.73
CA ASN A 356 11.82 17.14 3.70
C ASN A 356 13.05 17.81 4.34
N LYS A 357 13.86 17.04 5.06
CA LYS A 357 15.16 17.53 5.57
C LYS A 357 16.28 16.73 4.89
N GLY A 358 17.04 17.38 4.01
CA GLY A 358 18.27 16.84 3.40
C GLY A 358 18.34 17.00 1.87
N PHE A 359 19.55 16.97 1.31
CA PHE A 359 19.86 17.14 -0.12
C PHE A 359 19.20 16.06 -1.03
N TYR A 360 18.91 14.89 -0.46
CA TYR A 360 18.28 13.71 -1.09
C TYR A 360 16.73 13.66 -0.89
N SER A 361 16.06 14.81 -0.89
CA SER A 361 14.62 14.98 -0.55
C SER A 361 13.67 14.92 -1.75
N PRO A 362 13.54 13.75 -2.36
CA PRO A 362 12.19 13.32 -2.71
C PRO A 362 11.96 11.88 -2.27
N LYS A 363 10.74 11.61 -1.78
CA LYS A 363 10.35 10.29 -1.27
C LYS A 363 9.31 9.68 -2.21
N PRO A 364 9.73 8.89 -3.22
CA PRO A 364 8.85 8.20 -4.15
C PRO A 364 7.68 7.48 -3.47
N TYR A 365 7.91 6.96 -2.26
CA TYR A 365 6.95 6.16 -1.52
C TYR A 365 5.90 6.96 -0.72
N THR A 366 5.97 8.29 -0.61
CA THR A 366 5.04 9.01 0.30
C THR A 366 3.59 8.91 -0.21
N PRO A 367 2.65 8.29 0.55
CA PRO A 367 1.29 8.18 0.07
C PRO A 367 0.57 9.52 0.08
N PHE A 368 -0.38 9.69 -0.85
CA PHE A 368 -1.22 10.88 -0.89
C PHE A 368 -2.17 10.96 0.31
N SER A 369 -2.48 12.20 0.67
CA SER A 369 -3.54 12.52 1.61
C SER A 369 -4.86 12.48 0.85
N VAL A 370 -5.76 11.66 1.35
CA VAL A 370 -7.00 11.31 0.69
C VAL A 370 -8.15 11.42 1.68
N ALA A 371 -9.26 11.94 1.18
CA ALA A 371 -10.57 11.77 1.78
C ALA A 371 -11.39 10.84 0.88
N ALA A 372 -11.99 9.81 1.44
CA ALA A 372 -12.78 8.83 0.70
C ALA A 372 -14.12 8.55 1.38
N LEU A 373 -15.14 8.32 0.55
CA LEU A 373 -16.46 7.83 0.92
C LEU A 373 -16.73 6.55 0.12
N THR A 374 -17.03 5.46 0.81
CA THR A 374 -17.07 4.11 0.22
C THR A 374 -18.38 3.44 0.57
N PRO A 375 -19.41 3.56 -0.28
CA PRO A 375 -20.53 2.63 -0.25
C PRO A 375 -20.03 1.21 -0.54
N ARG A 376 -20.56 0.27 0.23
CA ARG A 376 -20.15 -1.12 0.17
C ARG A 376 -21.28 -2.07 0.50
N PHE A 377 -21.29 -3.20 -0.18
CA PHE A 377 -22.12 -4.34 0.14
C PHE A 377 -21.23 -5.52 0.51
N GLU A 378 -21.44 -6.07 1.70
CA GLU A 378 -20.69 -7.21 2.22
C GLU A 378 -21.62 -8.33 2.66
N LYS A 379 -21.25 -9.55 2.26
CA LYS A 379 -21.76 -10.80 2.82
C LYS A 379 -20.58 -11.73 3.09
N ARG A 380 -20.84 -12.77 3.87
CA ARG A 380 -19.82 -13.81 4.09
C ARG A 380 -19.39 -14.41 2.75
N GLY A 381 -18.13 -14.20 2.39
CA GLY A 381 -17.53 -14.72 1.16
C GLY A 381 -17.78 -13.87 -0.10
N ALA A 382 -18.45 -12.71 -0.01
CA ALA A 382 -18.60 -11.83 -1.17
C ALA A 382 -18.66 -10.36 -0.75
N GLU A 383 -17.99 -9.49 -1.49
CA GLU A 383 -18.01 -8.06 -1.26
C GLU A 383 -17.92 -7.29 -2.57
N PHE A 384 -18.63 -6.17 -2.62
CA PHE A 384 -18.54 -5.17 -3.66
C PHE A 384 -18.44 -3.79 -3.01
N SER A 385 -17.48 -2.97 -3.43
CA SER A 385 -17.33 -1.60 -2.93
C SER A 385 -16.98 -0.63 -4.06
N MET A 386 -17.42 0.63 -3.90
CA MET A 386 -17.16 1.70 -4.86
C MET A 386 -16.65 2.95 -4.13
N PRO A 387 -15.35 3.03 -3.81
CA PRO A 387 -14.80 4.20 -3.15
C PRO A 387 -14.83 5.43 -4.07
N LEU A 388 -15.42 6.53 -3.60
CA LEU A 388 -15.25 7.87 -4.18
C LEU A 388 -14.20 8.61 -3.34
N SER A 389 -13.11 9.01 -3.95
CA SER A 389 -11.99 9.62 -3.23
C SER A 389 -11.51 10.92 -3.86
N TYR A 390 -11.04 11.83 -3.02
CA TYR A 390 -10.40 13.08 -3.40
C TYR A 390 -8.95 13.07 -2.96
N TRP A 391 -8.03 13.19 -3.92
CA TRP A 391 -6.59 13.12 -3.69
C TRP A 391 -6.02 14.52 -3.61
N ARG A 392 -5.63 14.93 -2.41
CA ARG A 392 -5.31 16.33 -2.09
C ARG A 392 -4.12 16.84 -2.90
N GLN A 393 -3.09 16.00 -3.07
CA GLN A 393 -1.87 16.34 -3.79
C GLN A 393 -2.23 16.64 -5.25
N THR A 394 -2.90 15.72 -5.94
CA THR A 394 -3.28 15.89 -7.35
C THR A 394 -4.44 16.83 -7.59
N LYS A 395 -5.24 17.13 -6.56
CA LYS A 395 -6.52 17.86 -6.68
C LYS A 395 -7.48 17.14 -7.63
N GLN A 396 -7.46 15.82 -7.61
CA GLN A 396 -8.24 14.96 -8.49
C GLN A 396 -9.25 14.14 -7.71
N TRP A 397 -10.37 13.86 -8.36
CA TRP A 397 -11.33 12.87 -7.90
C TRP A 397 -11.06 11.53 -8.57
N ALA A 398 -11.16 10.46 -7.80
CA ALA A 398 -11.03 9.10 -8.27
C ALA A 398 -12.23 8.27 -7.82
N VAL A 399 -12.77 7.49 -8.75
CA VAL A 399 -13.82 6.50 -8.48
C VAL A 399 -13.15 5.15 -8.58
N GLY A 400 -13.14 4.38 -7.50
CA GLY A 400 -12.66 3.02 -7.50
C GLY A 400 -13.80 2.00 -7.57
N MET A 401 -13.41 0.75 -7.74
CA MET A 401 -14.28 -0.41 -7.70
C MET A 401 -13.49 -1.58 -7.11
N GLN A 402 -14.14 -2.35 -6.24
CA GLN A 402 -13.59 -3.57 -5.69
C GLN A 402 -14.61 -4.70 -5.81
N VAL A 403 -14.11 -5.89 -6.14
CA VAL A 403 -14.84 -7.14 -6.02
C VAL A 403 -14.01 -8.11 -5.20
N LYS A 404 -14.67 -8.82 -4.29
CA LYS A 404 -14.08 -9.95 -3.57
C LYS A 404 -15.05 -11.12 -3.56
N PHE A 405 -14.52 -12.30 -3.85
CA PHE A 405 -15.25 -13.55 -3.81
C PHE A 405 -14.38 -14.63 -3.16
N GLY A 406 -14.85 -15.14 -2.02
CA GLY A 406 -14.11 -16.04 -1.16
C GLY A 406 -12.73 -15.47 -0.81
N GLY A 407 -11.71 -16.16 -1.29
CA GLY A 407 -10.30 -15.82 -1.09
C GLY A 407 -9.70 -14.86 -2.12
N LEU A 408 -10.38 -14.64 -3.24
CA LEU A 408 -9.93 -13.80 -4.34
C LEU A 408 -10.50 -12.39 -4.20
N PHE A 409 -9.68 -11.38 -4.48
CA PHE A 409 -10.12 -10.01 -4.59
C PHE A 409 -9.37 -9.29 -5.69
N PHE A 410 -10.02 -8.30 -6.32
CA PHE A 410 -9.39 -7.43 -7.30
C PHE A 410 -10.17 -6.12 -7.41
N GLY A 411 -9.54 -5.11 -7.98
CA GLY A 411 -10.16 -3.81 -8.17
C GLY A 411 -9.20 -2.75 -8.69
N THR A 412 -9.69 -1.52 -8.64
CA THR A 412 -8.98 -0.30 -9.02
C THR A 412 -9.42 0.81 -8.07
N GLU A 413 -8.52 1.76 -7.77
CA GLU A 413 -8.87 2.98 -7.03
C GLU A 413 -9.22 4.15 -7.97
N SER A 414 -9.04 3.96 -9.29
CA SER A 414 -9.08 5.01 -10.30
C SER A 414 -9.74 4.51 -11.60
N LEU A 415 -10.91 3.89 -11.50
CA LEU A 415 -11.70 3.42 -12.64
C LEU A 415 -11.95 4.52 -13.69
N ASN A 416 -12.14 5.76 -13.23
CA ASN A 416 -12.29 6.92 -14.10
C ASN A 416 -11.03 7.28 -14.91
N SER A 417 -9.87 6.69 -14.62
CA SER A 417 -8.69 6.78 -15.49
C SER A 417 -8.91 6.13 -16.86
N LEU A 418 -9.72 5.06 -16.93
CA LEU A 418 -10.02 4.33 -18.17
C LEU A 418 -10.85 5.15 -19.16
N PHE A 419 -11.63 6.11 -18.66
CA PHE A 419 -12.62 6.84 -19.47
C PHE A 419 -12.40 8.35 -19.49
N GLY A 420 -11.61 8.91 -18.57
CA GLY A 420 -11.42 10.36 -18.47
C GLY A 420 -10.23 10.88 -19.28
N GLY A 421 -10.32 12.12 -19.79
CA GLY A 421 -9.24 12.78 -20.54
C GLY A 421 -8.01 13.20 -19.70
N SER A 422 -7.33 14.27 -20.11
CA SER A 422 -6.04 14.73 -19.52
C SER A 422 -6.07 15.10 -18.02
N LYS A 423 -7.24 15.14 -17.39
CA LYS A 423 -7.42 15.43 -15.95
C LYS A 423 -7.63 14.18 -15.09
N SER A 424 -7.57 12.99 -15.68
CA SER A 424 -7.75 11.73 -14.96
C SER A 424 -6.64 11.44 -13.95
N PRO A 425 -6.97 10.78 -12.82
CA PRO A 425 -5.95 10.18 -11.97
C PRO A 425 -5.13 9.15 -12.75
N ALA A 426 -3.89 8.91 -12.30
CA ALA A 426 -3.09 7.81 -12.84
C ALA A 426 -3.82 6.46 -12.64
N PRO A 427 -3.73 5.53 -13.60
CA PRO A 427 -4.42 4.25 -13.52
C PRO A 427 -3.83 3.38 -12.42
N THR A 428 -4.70 2.71 -11.67
CA THR A 428 -4.33 1.80 -10.59
C THR A 428 -5.08 0.48 -10.74
N VAL A 429 -4.43 -0.62 -10.41
CA VAL A 429 -5.06 -1.94 -10.34
C VAL A 429 -4.49 -2.73 -9.18
N TYR A 430 -5.31 -3.57 -8.59
CA TYR A 430 -4.87 -4.50 -7.57
C TYR A 430 -5.62 -5.82 -7.65
N ALA A 431 -4.95 -6.88 -7.22
CA ALA A 431 -5.53 -8.22 -7.12
C ALA A 431 -4.79 -9.02 -6.05
N GLY A 432 -5.46 -10.01 -5.47
CA GLY A 432 -4.82 -10.89 -4.51
C GLY A 432 -5.62 -12.15 -4.22
N PHE A 433 -4.92 -13.09 -3.59
CA PHE A 433 -5.45 -14.39 -3.23
C PHE A 433 -5.04 -14.80 -1.81
N SER A 434 -6.02 -15.33 -1.08
CA SER A 434 -5.84 -15.92 0.24
C SER A 434 -6.77 -17.11 0.43
N ILE A 435 -6.39 -18.04 1.30
CA ILE A 435 -7.28 -19.08 1.80
C ILE A 435 -7.57 -18.75 3.26
N GLN A 436 -8.82 -18.95 3.68
CA GLN A 436 -9.27 -18.56 5.01
C GLN A 436 -10.26 -19.54 5.60
N GLY A 437 -10.10 -19.82 6.89
CA GLY A 437 -11.10 -20.45 7.72
C GLY A 437 -11.91 -19.40 8.45
N TRP A 438 -13.24 -19.53 8.40
CA TRP A 438 -14.13 -18.63 9.12
C TRP A 438 -14.00 -18.81 10.63
N ALA A 439 -14.14 -17.71 11.36
CA ALA A 439 -14.26 -17.77 12.81
C ALA A 439 -15.46 -18.64 13.15
N ARG A 440 -15.29 -19.57 14.09
CA ARG A 440 -16.36 -20.46 14.53
C ARG A 440 -17.04 -19.82 15.73
N ALA A 441 -18.37 -19.80 15.70
CA ALA A 441 -19.12 -19.67 16.94
C ALA A 441 -18.76 -20.89 17.79
N ILE A 442 -18.36 -20.65 19.03
CA ILE A 442 -18.10 -21.74 19.97
C ILE A 442 -19.48 -22.31 20.27
N LYS A 443 -19.72 -23.60 19.96
CA LYS A 443 -20.97 -24.26 20.34
C LYS A 443 -20.83 -24.74 21.78
N GLY A 444 -21.63 -24.20 22.69
CA GLY A 444 -21.70 -24.68 24.06
C GLY A 444 -22.47 -26.02 24.10
N SER A 445 -21.99 -26.93 24.94
CA SER A 445 -22.76 -28.06 25.45
C SER A 445 -23.78 -27.53 26.45
N ASP A 446 -24.99 -28.07 26.35
CA ASP A 446 -26.21 -27.67 27.04
C ASP A 446 -26.03 -27.52 28.56
N ARG A 447 -26.38 -26.34 29.10
CA ARG A 447 -27.07 -26.11 30.39
C ARG A 447 -27.19 -24.60 30.62
N ALA A 448 -28.42 -24.10 30.54
CA ALA A 448 -28.77 -22.72 30.86
C ALA A 448 -28.67 -22.51 32.38
N GLY A 449 -27.66 -21.74 32.81
CA GLY A 449 -27.64 -21.12 34.13
C GLY A 449 -28.06 -19.66 34.00
N ILE A 450 -28.88 -19.19 34.93
CA ILE A 450 -29.23 -17.76 35.07
C ILE A 450 -28.01 -17.07 35.66
N PHE A 451 -27.41 -16.12 34.93
CA PHE A 451 -26.27 -15.33 35.39
C PHE A 451 -26.65 -13.85 35.43
N ASP A 452 -26.25 -13.17 36.49
CA ASP A 452 -26.42 -11.72 36.70
C ASP A 452 -25.62 -10.92 35.64
N GLU A 453 -26.23 -9.85 35.12
CA GLU A 453 -25.69 -9.00 34.05
C GLU A 453 -24.33 -8.39 34.39
N ASN A 454 -24.02 -8.22 35.68
CA ASN A 454 -22.75 -7.65 36.13
C ASN A 454 -21.57 -8.63 36.06
N ASP A 455 -21.79 -9.93 36.27
CA ASP A 455 -20.74 -10.96 36.25
C ASP A 455 -20.38 -11.44 34.83
N ALA A 456 -21.30 -11.28 33.88
CA ALA A 456 -21.11 -11.65 32.48
C ALA A 456 -20.05 -10.80 31.76
N TYR A 457 -19.93 -9.51 32.14
CA TYR A 457 -19.04 -8.55 31.47
C TYR A 457 -17.59 -8.62 31.93
N ALA A 458 -17.34 -8.84 33.22
CA ALA A 458 -16.00 -9.01 33.76
C ALA A 458 -15.30 -10.26 33.17
N ASN A 459 -16.06 -11.32 32.92
CA ASN A 459 -15.56 -12.58 32.37
C ASN A 459 -15.33 -12.57 30.85
N ALA A 460 -16.00 -11.70 30.09
CA ALA A 460 -15.88 -11.59 28.63
C ALA A 460 -14.55 -10.95 28.15
N LEU A 461 -13.79 -10.35 29.06
CA LEU A 461 -12.47 -9.73 28.80
C LEU A 461 -11.29 -10.65 29.10
N GLY A 462 -11.48 -11.78 29.80
CA GLY A 462 -10.39 -12.71 30.13
C GLY A 462 -9.21 -12.14 30.93
N SER A 463 -9.18 -10.85 31.26
CA SER A 463 -8.02 -10.13 31.83
C SER A 463 -8.28 -9.46 33.19
N GLN A 464 -9.53 -9.43 33.68
CA GLN A 464 -9.87 -8.77 34.96
C GLN A 464 -9.36 -9.53 36.20
N ASN A 465 -8.91 -10.78 36.07
CA ASN A 465 -8.41 -11.57 37.21
C ASN A 465 -6.92 -11.35 37.55
N LEU A 466 -6.18 -10.50 36.81
CA LEU A 466 -4.77 -10.22 37.11
C LEU A 466 -4.54 -9.01 38.01
N ILE A 467 -5.56 -8.17 38.26
CA ILE A 467 -5.43 -6.97 39.10
C ILE A 467 -5.99 -7.20 40.53
N LYS A 468 -6.72 -8.29 40.77
CA LYS A 468 -7.25 -8.63 42.10
C LYS A 468 -6.31 -9.47 42.99
N ASN A 469 -5.23 -10.03 42.44
CA ASN A 469 -4.27 -10.86 43.19
C ASN A 469 -2.85 -10.30 43.10
N GLY A 470 -2.63 -9.10 43.65
CA GLY A 470 -1.30 -8.49 43.73
C GLY A 470 -1.25 -7.41 44.81
N ILE A 471 -1.31 -7.85 46.07
CA ILE A 471 -0.55 -7.25 47.17
C ILE A 471 0.78 -8.00 47.23
#